data_AF-A0A060Z504-F1
#
_entry.id   AF-A0A060Z504-F1
#
_cell.length_a   1.000
_cell.length_b   1.000
_cell.length_c   1.000
_cell.angle_alpha   90.00
_cell.angle_beta   90.00
_cell.angle_gamma   90.00
#
_symmetry.space_group_name_H-M   'P 1'
#
loop_
_entity.id
_entity.type
_entity.pdbx_description
1 polymer ?
#
loop_
_entity_poly.entity_id
_entity_poly.type
_entity_poly.pdbx_seq_one_letter_code
_entity_poly.pdbx_strand_id
1 'polypeptide(L)'
;HTHTHTHTHTHTHTLHSFTNRSRLALSRRLRDAVGVSVDSDVWNSCSLNEEGVQVTGTASSTDYHLTTQESVDAPLLSDLSADLVGFEVESWSLAVTTEFCRKHDKHTVKRQDVIYELMQTELHHIQTLTVMSEVFRRGMLDELQLDWECVARIFPCLDPLLLFHRNLFGSLQERRYASAQPGHPHNYCIHSIGDILLQQFSEDNAVKMKQVYGEFCSHHTEAVKVFKELQQQNKKFQVFVKQQSNNSLVRRREVPEFILLVTQRITKYPVLLERILHYTPEGSEEHTELSRALTQVRDIITAVDTSVSKYEKAQELQEVLSRVENKSLSKLKSGEVFRKDDLLGKHQQRELQHKGLVYWKTATGRLKDTLALLLTDVLVFLQEKDQRLIFAAVDQKPPVIPLQKLIVREVANEERGMFLISASSVGPEMYEVHTFSKEERNAWMRHIRRAVER
;
A
#
# COMPACT_ATOMS: atom_id res chain seq x y z
N HIS A 1 -49.14 -25.84 -10.64
CA HIS A 1 -48.71 -24.60 -11.32
C HIS A 1 -48.43 -23.56 -10.24
N THR A 2 -47.18 -23.46 -9.81
CA THR A 2 -46.19 -22.41 -10.17
C THR A 2 -46.42 -21.10 -9.42
N HIS A 3 -45.79 -21.01 -8.24
CA HIS A 3 -45.32 -19.77 -7.64
C HIS A 3 -43.85 -19.58 -8.00
N THR A 4 -43.47 -18.39 -8.47
CA THR A 4 -42.06 -17.96 -8.58
C THR A 4 -41.93 -16.47 -8.24
N HIS A 5 -41.12 -16.22 -7.19
CA HIS A 5 -40.17 -15.14 -6.87
C HIS A 5 -40.13 -13.86 -7.74
N THR A 6 -39.83 -12.68 -7.16
CA THR A 6 -38.44 -12.23 -6.89
C THR A 6 -38.25 -11.31 -5.68
N HIS A 7 -37.24 -11.65 -4.87
CA HIS A 7 -36.56 -10.80 -3.88
C HIS A 7 -35.39 -10.04 -4.55
N THR A 8 -35.32 -8.72 -4.40
CA THR A 8 -34.12 -7.91 -4.71
C THR A 8 -33.98 -6.79 -3.69
N HIS A 9 -33.39 -7.05 -2.51
CA HIS A 9 -33.01 -5.97 -1.58
C HIS A 9 -31.83 -6.26 -0.63
N THR A 10 -31.04 -7.32 -0.84
CA THR A 10 -29.98 -7.74 0.11
C THR A 10 -28.53 -7.66 -0.39
N HIS A 11 -28.25 -7.11 -1.58
CA HIS A 11 -26.89 -7.11 -2.13
C HIS A 11 -26.03 -5.85 -1.87
N THR A 12 -26.61 -4.70 -1.51
CA THR A 12 -25.86 -3.42 -1.36
C THR A 12 -25.15 -3.25 -0.01
N HIS A 13 -25.65 -3.84 1.09
CA HIS A 13 -25.04 -3.68 2.42
C HIS A 13 -23.77 -4.54 2.63
N THR A 14 -23.61 -5.65 1.92
CA THR A 14 -22.48 -6.58 2.09
C THR A 14 -21.20 -6.11 1.38
N LEU A 15 -21.33 -5.39 0.26
CA LEU A 15 -20.19 -4.80 -0.46
C LEU A 15 -19.61 -3.59 0.29
N HIS A 16 -20.44 -2.81 0.99
CA HIS A 16 -20.00 -1.63 1.75
C HIS A 16 -19.17 -1.98 2.99
N SER A 17 -19.42 -3.15 3.61
CA SER A 17 -18.70 -3.59 4.81
C SER A 17 -17.36 -4.26 4.50
N PHE A 18 -17.26 -5.00 3.38
CA PHE A 18 -16.01 -5.64 2.95
C PHE A 18 -14.97 -4.60 2.47
N THR A 19 -15.41 -3.57 1.76
CA THR A 19 -14.56 -2.55 1.12
C THR A 19 -14.02 -1.51 2.11
N ASN A 20 -14.81 -1.10 3.10
CA ASN A 20 -14.32 -0.28 4.22
C ASN A 20 -13.23 -1.01 5.02
N ARG A 21 -13.31 -2.34 5.12
CA ARG A 21 -12.31 -3.16 5.82
C ARG A 21 -10.99 -3.21 5.06
N SER A 22 -11.00 -3.37 3.74
CA SER A 22 -9.79 -3.35 2.91
C SER A 22 -9.09 -1.99 2.92
N ARG A 23 -9.87 -0.89 2.82
CA ARG A 23 -9.34 0.48 2.90
C ARG A 23 -8.65 0.77 4.23
N LEU A 24 -9.33 0.45 5.34
CA LEU A 24 -8.78 0.63 6.68
C LEU A 24 -7.61 -0.33 6.94
N ALA A 25 -7.63 -1.54 6.38
CA ALA A 25 -6.54 -2.51 6.51
C ALA A 25 -5.27 -2.03 5.81
N LEU A 26 -5.35 -1.63 4.53
CA LEU A 26 -4.18 -1.12 3.79
C LEU A 26 -3.61 0.11 4.49
N SER A 27 -4.45 1.11 4.76
CA SER A 27 -4.02 2.35 5.43
C SER A 27 -3.47 2.11 6.85
N ARG A 28 -4.01 1.15 7.61
CA ARG A 28 -3.48 0.78 8.93
C ARG A 28 -2.16 0.03 8.83
N ARG A 29 -2.06 -0.98 7.95
CA ARG A 29 -0.81 -1.73 7.71
C ARG A 29 0.35 -0.80 7.36
N LEU A 30 0.10 0.19 6.51
CA LEU A 30 1.11 1.14 6.06
C LEU A 30 1.47 2.16 7.15
N ARG A 31 0.51 2.58 8.00
CA ARG A 31 0.82 3.44 9.15
C ARG A 31 1.63 2.72 10.22
N ASP A 32 1.26 1.47 10.52
CA ASP A 32 1.95 0.63 11.51
C ASP A 32 3.42 0.37 11.08
N ALA A 33 3.71 0.33 9.77
CA ALA A 33 5.06 0.19 9.22
C ALA A 33 5.98 1.41 9.43
N VAL A 34 5.44 2.63 9.50
CA VAL A 34 6.24 3.86 9.69
C VAL A 34 6.41 4.20 11.18
N GLY A 35 5.55 3.66 12.05
CA GLY A 35 5.54 4.01 13.48
C GLY A 35 5.09 5.45 13.75
N VAL A 36 4.35 6.08 12.82
CA VAL A 36 3.92 7.47 12.92
C VAL A 36 2.39 7.54 13.06
N SER A 37 1.95 8.05 14.20
CA SER A 37 0.57 8.45 14.45
C SER A 37 0.32 9.81 13.80
N VAL A 38 -0.10 9.82 12.54
CA VAL A 38 -0.65 11.04 11.90
C VAL A 38 -2.17 10.93 11.90
N ASP A 39 -2.82 11.83 12.64
CA ASP A 39 -4.27 11.99 12.65
C ASP A 39 -4.80 12.27 11.24
N SER A 40 -5.99 11.74 10.95
CA SER A 40 -6.61 11.77 9.61
C SER A 40 -7.02 13.16 9.12
N ASP A 41 -6.75 14.23 9.89
CA ASP A 41 -7.29 15.59 9.67
C ASP A 41 -6.28 16.58 9.06
N VAL A 42 -5.07 16.13 8.72
CA VAL A 42 -3.96 17.01 8.27
C VAL A 42 -4.20 17.68 6.92
N TRP A 43 -5.23 17.30 6.15
CA TRP A 43 -5.58 18.03 4.91
C TRP A 43 -6.36 19.33 5.12
N ASN A 44 -6.96 19.56 6.29
CA ASN A 44 -7.72 20.79 6.55
C ASN A 44 -6.92 21.92 7.22
N SER A 45 -5.66 21.69 7.62
CA SER A 45 -4.87 22.70 8.36
C SER A 45 -3.83 23.43 7.52
N CYS A 46 -3.86 23.30 6.19
CA CYS A 46 -3.07 24.17 5.31
C CYS A 46 -3.80 25.48 5.04
N SER A 47 -3.96 26.32 6.07
CA SER A 47 -4.40 27.71 5.92
C SER A 47 -3.75 28.57 7.01
N LEU A 48 -2.82 29.42 6.56
CA LEU A 48 -2.24 30.65 7.10
C LEU A 48 -2.27 30.93 8.62
N ASN A 49 -1.10 31.31 9.16
CA ASN A 49 -0.97 32.46 10.06
C ASN A 49 0.49 32.96 10.02
N GLU A 50 0.72 34.04 9.26
CA GLU A 50 1.85 34.95 9.50
C GLU A 50 1.39 35.99 10.53
N GLU A 51 1.97 35.98 11.72
CA GLU A 51 2.01 37.17 12.57
C GLU A 51 3.46 37.46 12.94
N GLY A 52 3.88 38.67 12.58
CA GLY A 52 5.23 39.18 12.77
C GLY A 52 5.56 39.44 14.24
N VAL A 53 6.80 39.14 14.61
CA VAL A 53 7.42 39.66 15.82
C VAL A 53 8.82 40.17 15.46
N GLN A 54 9.01 41.48 15.55
CA GLN A 54 10.32 42.12 15.50
C GLN A 54 11.09 41.80 16.79
N VAL A 55 12.30 41.26 16.66
CA VAL A 55 13.32 41.30 17.72
C VAL A 55 14.64 41.75 17.14
N THR A 56 15.07 42.93 17.58
CA THR A 56 16.40 43.50 17.38
C THR A 56 17.45 42.70 18.14
N GLY A 57 18.51 42.25 17.45
CA GLY A 57 19.66 41.59 18.07
C GLY A 57 20.85 41.55 17.12
N THR A 58 21.92 42.23 17.50
CA THR A 58 23.18 42.47 16.78
C THR A 58 23.90 41.19 16.33
N ALA A 59 24.31 41.11 15.06
CA ALA A 59 25.14 40.04 14.50
C ALA A 59 26.64 40.40 14.56
N SER A 60 27.44 39.44 15.04
CA SER A 60 28.90 39.39 14.93
C SER A 60 29.26 38.45 13.77
N SER A 61 29.99 38.97 12.79
CA SER A 61 30.36 38.28 11.54
C SER A 61 31.22 37.05 11.76
N THR A 62 30.94 35.99 11.01
CA THR A 62 31.95 35.02 10.60
C THR A 62 31.54 34.47 9.24
N ASP A 63 32.28 34.86 8.21
CA ASP A 63 32.06 34.49 6.81
C ASP A 63 32.26 32.98 6.60
N TYR A 64 31.17 32.29 6.31
CA TYR A 64 31.21 31.04 5.56
C TYR A 64 30.58 31.31 4.21
N HIS A 65 31.40 31.21 3.17
CA HIS A 65 31.00 31.38 1.78
C HIS A 65 30.04 30.24 1.38
N LEU A 66 28.75 30.43 1.61
CA LEU A 66 27.69 29.56 1.11
C LEU A 66 27.44 29.96 -0.35
N THR A 67 27.94 29.18 -1.30
CA THR A 67 27.44 29.25 -2.67
C THR A 67 25.97 28.84 -2.65
N THR A 68 25.09 29.82 -2.69
CA THR A 68 23.66 29.66 -2.89
C THR A 68 23.45 28.92 -4.20
N GLN A 69 23.00 27.68 -4.13
CA GLN A 69 22.64 26.85 -5.27
C GLN A 69 21.26 27.33 -5.77
N GLU A 70 21.21 28.54 -6.32
CA GLU A 70 19.98 29.24 -6.73
C GLU A 70 19.42 28.78 -8.10
N SER A 71 19.95 27.72 -8.72
CA SER A 71 19.72 27.47 -10.15
C SER A 71 18.66 26.41 -10.50
N VAL A 72 18.12 25.65 -9.54
CA VAL A 72 17.17 24.56 -9.86
C VAL A 72 15.83 24.66 -9.12
N ASP A 73 15.81 25.32 -7.96
CA ASP A 73 14.59 25.49 -7.17
C ASP A 73 13.66 26.57 -7.76
N ALA A 74 14.19 27.64 -8.36
CA ALA A 74 13.38 28.74 -8.90
C ALA A 74 12.48 28.34 -10.10
N PRO A 75 12.94 27.55 -11.09
CA PRO A 75 12.07 27.04 -12.16
C PRO A 75 11.01 26.06 -11.63
N LEU A 76 11.38 25.16 -10.71
CA LEU A 76 10.45 24.19 -10.12
C LEU A 76 9.39 24.85 -9.23
N LEU A 77 9.80 25.85 -8.45
CA LEU A 77 8.89 26.71 -7.70
C LEU A 77 7.97 27.46 -8.66
N SER A 78 8.48 27.97 -9.78
CA SER A 78 7.66 28.66 -10.79
C SER A 78 6.64 27.72 -11.43
N ASP A 79 7.01 26.49 -11.78
CA ASP A 79 6.10 25.52 -12.41
C ASP A 79 5.03 25.02 -11.42
N LEU A 80 5.44 24.67 -10.19
CA LEU A 80 4.51 24.24 -9.13
C LEU A 80 3.64 25.40 -8.61
N SER A 81 4.14 26.64 -8.68
CA SER A 81 3.40 27.86 -8.33
C SER A 81 2.46 28.29 -9.46
N ALA A 82 2.84 28.14 -10.73
CA ALA A 82 1.96 28.39 -11.87
C ALA A 82 0.71 27.50 -11.82
N ASP A 83 0.86 26.24 -11.40
CA ASP A 83 -0.27 25.32 -11.18
C ASP A 83 -1.14 25.70 -9.96
N LEU A 84 -0.59 26.46 -8.99
CA LEU A 84 -1.32 26.99 -7.83
C LEU A 84 -2.19 28.20 -8.18
N VAL A 85 -1.94 28.88 -9.32
CA VAL A 85 -2.73 30.02 -9.82
C VAL A 85 -4.16 29.56 -10.16
N GLY A 86 -4.98 29.37 -9.14
CA GLY A 86 -6.37 28.93 -9.28
C GLY A 86 -6.87 27.92 -8.24
N PHE A 87 -6.07 27.53 -7.25
CA PHE A 87 -6.45 26.59 -6.17
C PHE A 87 -6.05 27.05 -4.75
N GLU A 88 -5.85 28.35 -4.54
CA GLU A 88 -5.36 28.92 -3.26
C GLU A 88 -6.42 28.96 -2.15
N VAL A 89 -7.70 28.94 -2.52
CA VAL A 89 -8.83 29.06 -1.58
C VAL A 89 -9.39 27.70 -1.18
N GLU A 90 -10.08 27.63 -0.04
CA GLU A 90 -10.51 26.38 0.60
C GLU A 90 -11.68 25.67 -0.10
N SER A 91 -12.48 26.38 -0.92
CA SER A 91 -13.64 25.80 -1.57
C SER A 91 -13.97 26.46 -2.91
N TRP A 92 -14.76 25.76 -3.72
CA TRP A 92 -15.27 26.29 -4.98
C TRP A 92 -16.10 27.55 -4.76
N SER A 93 -16.92 27.58 -3.70
CA SER A 93 -17.77 28.74 -3.38
C SER A 93 -16.98 30.00 -3.05
N LEU A 94 -15.71 29.87 -2.64
CA LEU A 94 -14.78 30.99 -2.42
C LEU A 94 -13.96 31.33 -3.68
N ALA A 95 -13.82 30.38 -4.60
CA ALA A 95 -13.05 30.54 -5.84
C ALA A 95 -13.82 31.30 -6.93
N VAL A 96 -15.14 31.16 -6.96
CA VAL A 96 -16.03 31.88 -7.90
C VAL A 96 -16.57 33.17 -7.27
N THR A 97 -17.10 34.09 -8.08
CA THR A 97 -17.69 35.32 -7.54
C THR A 97 -18.96 35.04 -6.72
N THR A 98 -19.20 35.85 -5.69
CA THR A 98 -20.38 35.70 -4.81
C THR A 98 -21.70 35.77 -5.59
N GLU A 99 -21.79 36.66 -6.59
CA GLU A 99 -22.96 36.81 -7.45
C GLU A 99 -23.19 35.59 -8.32
N PHE A 100 -22.12 34.92 -8.76
CA PHE A 100 -22.21 33.68 -9.53
C PHE A 100 -22.63 32.51 -8.65
N CYS A 101 -21.98 32.35 -7.48
CA CYS A 101 -22.32 31.29 -6.53
C CYS A 101 -23.80 31.32 -6.11
N ARG A 102 -24.37 32.52 -5.90
CA ARG A 102 -25.78 32.71 -5.52
C ARG A 102 -26.79 32.27 -6.58
N LYS A 103 -26.38 32.07 -7.84
CA LYS A 103 -27.25 31.57 -8.91
C LYS A 103 -27.45 30.05 -8.86
N HIS A 104 -26.63 29.35 -8.08
CA HIS A 104 -26.69 27.90 -7.94
C HIS A 104 -27.39 27.52 -6.63
N ASP A 105 -28.11 26.41 -6.66
CA ASP A 105 -28.75 25.84 -5.48
C ASP A 105 -27.72 25.17 -4.56
N LYS A 106 -28.10 24.95 -3.29
CA LYS A 106 -27.19 24.39 -2.28
C LYS A 106 -26.58 23.04 -2.68
N HIS A 107 -27.35 22.21 -3.39
CA HIS A 107 -26.91 20.90 -3.82
C HIS A 107 -25.80 21.01 -4.87
N THR A 108 -25.96 21.88 -5.88
CA THR A 108 -24.93 22.16 -6.87
C THR A 108 -23.67 22.73 -6.23
N VAL A 109 -23.79 23.72 -5.32
CA VAL A 109 -22.64 24.30 -4.62
C VAL A 109 -21.85 23.22 -3.88
N LYS A 110 -22.52 22.32 -3.14
CA LYS A 110 -21.85 21.22 -2.44
C LYS A 110 -21.17 20.23 -3.38
N ARG A 111 -21.77 19.91 -4.52
CA ARG A 111 -21.12 19.08 -5.54
C ARG A 111 -19.86 19.74 -6.08
N GLN A 112 -19.93 21.04 -6.40
CA GLN A 112 -18.76 21.78 -6.90
C GLN A 112 -17.65 21.87 -5.85
N ASP A 113 -17.97 22.06 -4.57
CA ASP A 113 -16.98 22.06 -3.49
C ASP A 113 -16.21 20.73 -3.44
N VAL A 114 -16.90 19.58 -3.61
CA VAL A 114 -16.24 18.27 -3.59
C VAL A 114 -15.38 18.04 -4.85
N ILE A 115 -15.85 18.47 -6.02
CA ILE A 115 -15.07 18.39 -7.27
C ILE A 115 -13.81 19.27 -7.15
N TYR A 116 -13.95 20.46 -6.58
CA TYR A 116 -12.82 21.35 -6.32
C TYR A 116 -11.83 20.74 -5.32
N GLU A 117 -12.29 20.12 -4.24
CA GLU A 117 -11.45 19.37 -3.30
C GLU A 117 -10.69 18.24 -4.01
N LEU A 118 -11.34 17.50 -4.92
CA LEU A 118 -10.67 16.48 -5.74
C LEU A 118 -9.52 17.09 -6.56
N MET A 119 -9.77 18.18 -7.28
CA MET A 119 -8.76 18.86 -8.11
C MET A 119 -7.61 19.43 -7.27
N GLN A 120 -7.95 20.14 -6.19
CA GLN A 120 -6.96 20.76 -5.30
C GLN A 120 -6.07 19.70 -4.63
N THR A 121 -6.68 18.64 -4.09
CA THR A 121 -5.91 17.56 -3.46
C THR A 121 -5.12 16.72 -4.47
N GLU A 122 -5.55 16.67 -5.73
CA GLU A 122 -4.77 16.06 -6.82
C GLU A 122 -3.53 16.89 -7.14
N LEU A 123 -3.67 18.21 -7.25
CA LEU A 123 -2.55 19.13 -7.41
C LEU A 123 -1.53 18.99 -6.27
N HIS A 124 -2.01 19.00 -5.01
CA HIS A 124 -1.14 18.80 -3.85
C HIS A 124 -0.41 17.44 -3.90
N HIS A 125 -1.04 16.42 -4.44
CA HIS A 125 -0.40 15.11 -4.61
C HIS A 125 0.67 15.12 -5.73
N ILE A 126 0.42 15.80 -6.84
CA ILE A 126 1.43 16.04 -7.89
C ILE A 126 2.62 16.83 -7.33
N GLN A 127 2.37 17.85 -6.51
CA GLN A 127 3.44 18.58 -5.82
C GLN A 127 4.26 17.67 -4.91
N THR A 128 3.60 16.79 -4.14
CA THR A 128 4.26 15.78 -3.31
C THR A 128 5.20 14.89 -4.13
N LEU A 129 4.70 14.34 -5.25
CA LEU A 129 5.50 13.50 -6.16
C LEU A 129 6.61 14.28 -6.86
N THR A 130 6.38 15.55 -7.20
CA THR A 130 7.38 16.41 -7.84
C THR A 130 8.52 16.73 -6.87
N VAL A 131 8.23 17.02 -5.60
CA VAL A 131 9.27 17.18 -4.57
C VAL A 131 10.08 15.90 -4.39
N MET A 132 9.42 14.73 -4.37
CA MET A 132 10.13 13.44 -4.33
C MET A 132 11.06 13.26 -5.54
N SER A 133 10.63 13.66 -6.73
CA SER A 133 11.43 13.53 -7.96
C SER A 133 12.58 14.52 -8.02
N GLU A 134 12.26 15.80 -7.90
CA GLU A 134 13.14 16.89 -8.31
C GLU A 134 14.00 17.44 -7.17
N VAL A 135 13.58 17.23 -5.93
CA VAL A 135 14.37 17.61 -4.76
C VAL A 135 15.12 16.39 -4.24
N PHE A 136 14.39 15.35 -3.82
CA PHE A 136 15.01 14.22 -3.15
C PHE A 136 15.73 13.26 -4.10
N ARG A 137 15.03 12.68 -5.08
CA ARG A 137 15.64 11.70 -6.00
C ARG A 137 16.76 12.34 -6.82
N ARG A 138 16.53 13.51 -7.40
CA ARG A 138 17.56 14.24 -8.16
C ARG A 138 18.76 14.62 -7.28
N GLY A 139 18.55 15.19 -6.09
CA GLY A 139 19.65 15.51 -5.18
C GLY A 139 20.45 14.27 -4.73
N MET A 140 19.78 13.13 -4.52
CA MET A 140 20.44 11.85 -4.23
C MET A 140 21.33 11.37 -5.37
N LEU A 141 20.93 11.56 -6.62
CA LEU A 141 21.69 11.12 -7.80
C LEU A 141 22.79 12.11 -8.17
N ASP A 142 22.47 13.40 -8.23
CA ASP A 142 23.35 14.40 -8.83
C ASP A 142 24.33 15.00 -7.79
N GLU A 143 23.84 15.32 -6.59
CA GLU A 143 24.66 15.96 -5.54
C GLU A 143 25.39 14.92 -4.68
N LEU A 144 24.67 13.86 -4.28
CA LEU A 144 25.21 12.82 -3.43
C LEU A 144 25.86 11.67 -4.20
N GLN A 145 25.63 11.58 -5.52
CA GLN A 145 26.18 10.54 -6.39
C GLN A 145 25.87 9.12 -5.88
N LEU A 146 24.66 8.93 -5.35
CA LEU A 146 24.20 7.59 -4.96
C LEU A 146 23.87 6.76 -6.20
N ASP A 147 24.10 5.45 -6.09
CA ASP A 147 23.77 4.50 -7.15
C ASP A 147 22.27 4.52 -7.45
N TRP A 148 21.92 4.46 -8.74
CA TRP A 148 20.53 4.43 -9.20
C TRP A 148 19.73 3.32 -8.52
N GLU A 149 20.30 2.12 -8.37
CA GLU A 149 19.62 0.99 -7.72
C GLU A 149 19.26 1.28 -6.26
N CYS A 150 20.13 2.01 -5.54
CA CYS A 150 19.86 2.42 -4.16
C CYS A 150 18.70 3.41 -4.09
N VAL A 151 18.72 4.42 -4.97
CA VAL A 151 17.67 5.45 -5.02
C VAL A 151 16.33 4.88 -5.50
N ALA A 152 16.35 3.95 -6.46
CA ALA A 152 15.15 3.27 -6.96
C ALA A 152 14.47 2.39 -5.89
N ARG A 153 15.23 1.88 -4.89
CA ARG A 153 14.66 1.18 -3.73
C ARG A 153 13.93 2.12 -2.76
N ILE A 154 14.27 3.41 -2.75
CA ILE A 154 13.58 4.43 -1.94
C ILE A 154 12.35 4.98 -2.68
N PHE A 155 12.47 5.17 -4.00
CA PHE A 155 11.44 5.77 -4.86
C PHE A 155 11.04 4.85 -6.03
N PRO A 156 10.49 3.65 -5.76
CA PRO A 156 10.03 2.75 -6.81
C PRO A 156 8.92 3.42 -7.63
N CYS A 157 8.88 3.19 -8.94
CA CYS A 157 7.78 3.65 -9.83
C CYS A 157 7.36 5.13 -9.73
N LEU A 158 8.26 6.04 -9.33
CA LEU A 158 7.92 7.45 -9.13
C LEU A 158 7.44 8.15 -10.41
N ASP A 159 8.09 7.91 -11.55
CA ASP A 159 7.71 8.56 -12.82
C ASP A 159 6.34 8.10 -13.35
N PRO A 160 6.03 6.78 -13.40
CA PRO A 160 4.68 6.33 -13.74
C PRO A 160 3.59 6.90 -12.83
N LEU A 161 3.84 7.01 -11.52
CA LEU A 161 2.90 7.64 -10.59
C LEU A 161 2.66 9.10 -10.97
N LEU A 162 3.73 9.88 -11.11
CA LEU A 162 3.63 11.29 -11.46
C LEU A 162 2.88 11.49 -12.79
N LEU A 163 3.10 10.62 -13.77
CA LEU A 163 2.39 10.64 -15.05
C LEU A 163 0.88 10.40 -14.90
N PHE A 164 0.45 9.41 -14.11
CA PHE A 164 -0.99 9.17 -13.87
C PHE A 164 -1.68 10.41 -13.30
N HIS A 165 -1.05 11.00 -12.28
CA HIS A 165 -1.65 12.10 -11.55
C HIS A 165 -1.67 13.38 -12.40
N ARG A 166 -0.61 13.66 -13.17
CA ARG A 166 -0.60 14.75 -14.15
C ARG A 166 -1.65 14.58 -15.24
N ASN A 167 -1.82 13.37 -15.79
CA ASN A 167 -2.83 13.12 -16.83
C ASN A 167 -4.26 13.30 -16.30
N LEU A 168 -4.55 12.80 -15.09
CA LEU A 168 -5.83 13.01 -14.43
C LEU A 168 -6.07 14.51 -14.24
N PHE A 169 -5.12 15.22 -13.64
CA PHE A 169 -5.27 16.64 -13.35
C PHE A 169 -5.41 17.49 -14.61
N GLY A 170 -4.66 17.19 -15.68
CA GLY A 170 -4.82 17.84 -16.98
C GLY A 170 -6.24 17.68 -17.54
N SER A 171 -6.79 16.47 -17.48
CA SER A 171 -8.17 16.20 -17.92
C SER A 171 -9.20 16.97 -17.07
N LEU A 172 -8.98 17.05 -15.75
CA LEU A 172 -9.82 17.85 -14.85
C LEU A 172 -9.73 19.35 -15.18
N GLN A 173 -8.53 19.87 -15.45
CA GLN A 173 -8.31 21.27 -15.83
C GLN A 173 -9.01 21.61 -17.15
N GLU A 174 -8.87 20.76 -18.18
CA GLU A 174 -9.57 20.93 -19.45
C GLU A 174 -11.09 21.00 -19.25
N ARG A 175 -11.66 20.12 -18.41
CA ARG A 175 -13.08 20.15 -18.05
C ARG A 175 -13.47 21.44 -17.34
N ARG A 176 -12.64 21.93 -16.42
CA ARG A 176 -12.86 23.22 -15.73
C ARG A 176 -12.88 24.38 -16.73
N TYR A 177 -11.90 24.45 -17.64
CA TYR A 177 -11.85 25.51 -18.65
C TYR A 177 -13.05 25.48 -19.60
N ALA A 178 -13.46 24.29 -20.05
CA ALA A 178 -14.65 24.13 -20.87
C ALA A 178 -15.96 24.50 -20.14
N SER A 179 -15.95 24.46 -18.80
CA SER A 179 -17.10 24.79 -17.95
C SER A 179 -17.11 26.26 -17.49
N ALA A 180 -16.15 27.08 -17.94
CA ALA A 180 -16.04 28.48 -17.54
C ALA A 180 -17.09 29.37 -18.22
N GLN A 181 -17.57 30.38 -17.50
CA GLN A 181 -18.51 31.36 -18.02
C GLN A 181 -17.78 32.27 -19.05
N PRO A 182 -18.38 32.52 -20.23
CA PRO A 182 -17.82 33.44 -21.20
C PRO A 182 -17.53 34.82 -20.57
N GLY A 183 -16.30 35.31 -20.77
CA GLY A 183 -15.83 36.59 -20.23
C GLY A 183 -15.44 36.58 -18.75
N HIS A 184 -15.64 35.47 -18.02
CA HIS A 184 -15.29 35.33 -16.60
C HIS A 184 -14.64 33.97 -16.34
N PRO A 185 -13.34 33.77 -16.64
CA PRO A 185 -12.68 32.47 -16.57
C PRO A 185 -12.60 31.87 -15.17
N HIS A 186 -12.74 32.68 -14.12
CA HIS A 186 -12.79 32.23 -12.72
C HIS A 186 -14.15 31.65 -12.32
N ASN A 187 -15.23 31.99 -13.03
CA ASN A 187 -16.57 31.48 -12.74
C ASN A 187 -16.83 30.25 -13.62
N TYR A 188 -16.99 29.08 -13.02
CA TYR A 188 -17.22 27.83 -13.75
C TYR A 188 -18.14 26.91 -12.95
N CYS A 189 -18.89 26.05 -13.63
CA CYS A 189 -19.71 25.01 -13.00
C CYS A 189 -19.56 23.70 -13.76
N ILE A 190 -18.86 22.72 -13.16
CA ILE A 190 -18.58 21.43 -13.81
C ILE A 190 -19.83 20.55 -13.73
N HIS A 191 -20.52 20.38 -14.84
CA HIS A 191 -21.76 19.60 -14.87
C HIS A 191 -21.52 18.09 -14.92
N SER A 192 -20.47 17.62 -15.60
CA SER A 192 -20.09 16.20 -15.65
C SER A 192 -18.61 16.01 -15.33
N ILE A 193 -18.27 14.96 -14.59
CA ILE A 193 -16.91 14.49 -14.32
C ILE A 193 -16.79 12.95 -14.34
N GLY A 194 -17.92 12.23 -14.48
CA GLY A 194 -18.00 10.78 -14.40
C GLY A 194 -17.13 10.07 -15.44
N ASP A 195 -17.16 10.54 -16.68
CA ASP A 195 -16.35 10.06 -17.80
C ASP A 195 -14.85 10.10 -17.53
N ILE A 196 -14.33 11.23 -17.01
CA ILE A 196 -12.90 11.40 -16.69
C ILE A 196 -12.48 10.40 -15.60
N LEU A 197 -13.26 10.28 -14.53
CA LEU A 197 -12.94 9.39 -13.43
C LEU A 197 -13.06 7.93 -13.84
N LEU A 198 -14.04 7.60 -14.66
CA LEU A 198 -14.18 6.25 -15.22
C LEU A 198 -12.98 5.91 -16.10
N GLN A 199 -12.57 6.79 -17.01
CA GLN A 199 -11.39 6.60 -17.86
C GLN A 199 -10.11 6.43 -17.02
N GLN A 200 -9.94 7.21 -15.95
CA GLN A 200 -8.77 7.11 -15.09
C GLN A 200 -8.67 5.76 -14.37
N PHE A 201 -9.80 5.20 -13.90
CA PHE A 201 -9.78 4.01 -13.06
C PHE A 201 -10.14 2.72 -13.80
N SER A 202 -10.37 2.75 -15.11
CA SER A 202 -10.79 1.57 -15.89
C SER A 202 -9.73 1.09 -16.87
N GLU A 203 -9.96 -0.10 -17.45
CA GLU A 203 -9.20 -0.66 -18.57
C GLU A 203 -7.67 -0.67 -18.31
N ASP A 204 -6.89 -0.21 -19.28
CA ASP A 204 -5.43 -0.18 -19.21
C ASP A 204 -4.91 0.66 -18.05
N ASN A 205 -5.59 1.77 -17.70
CA ASN A 205 -5.20 2.59 -16.56
C ASN A 205 -5.39 1.80 -15.26
N ALA A 206 -6.48 1.07 -15.11
CA ALA A 206 -6.70 0.21 -13.94
C ALA A 206 -5.60 -0.83 -13.78
N VAL A 207 -5.23 -1.51 -14.88
CA VAL A 207 -4.18 -2.54 -14.86
C VAL A 207 -2.84 -1.93 -14.46
N LYS A 208 -2.45 -0.82 -15.08
CA LYS A 208 -1.18 -0.16 -14.78
C LYS A 208 -1.16 0.46 -13.38
N MET A 209 -2.26 1.05 -12.91
CA MET A 209 -2.36 1.56 -11.54
C MET A 209 -2.20 0.43 -10.51
N LYS A 210 -2.81 -0.75 -10.73
CA LYS A 210 -2.62 -1.92 -9.87
C LYS A 210 -1.15 -2.34 -9.80
N GLN A 211 -0.45 -2.33 -10.92
CA GLN A 211 0.98 -2.67 -10.99
C GLN A 211 1.83 -1.61 -10.27
N VAL A 212 1.67 -0.34 -10.63
CA VAL A 212 2.51 0.76 -10.16
C VAL A 212 2.30 1.04 -8.67
N TYR A 213 1.06 1.14 -8.21
CA TYR A 213 0.78 1.25 -6.77
C TYR A 213 1.08 -0.04 -6.04
N GLY A 214 0.90 -1.20 -6.67
CA GLY A 214 1.27 -2.49 -6.09
C GLY A 214 2.75 -2.54 -5.75
N GLU A 215 3.61 -2.16 -6.71
CA GLU A 215 5.07 -2.09 -6.53
C GLU A 215 5.45 -1.04 -5.48
N PHE A 216 4.94 0.19 -5.62
CA PHE A 216 5.26 1.29 -4.69
C PHE A 216 4.89 0.95 -3.24
N CYS A 217 3.66 0.46 -3.03
CA CYS A 217 3.17 0.18 -1.68
C CYS A 217 3.85 -1.07 -1.09
N SER A 218 4.19 -2.07 -1.90
CA SER A 218 4.85 -3.30 -1.42
C SER A 218 6.24 -3.01 -0.85
N HIS A 219 6.97 -2.08 -1.46
CA HIS A 219 8.32 -1.70 -1.05
C HIS A 219 8.35 -0.60 0.02
N HIS A 220 7.19 -0.13 0.52
CA HIS A 220 7.09 0.96 1.48
C HIS A 220 8.03 0.80 2.69
N THR A 221 7.97 -0.36 3.38
CA THR A 221 8.78 -0.63 4.56
C THR A 221 10.28 -0.69 4.24
N GLU A 222 10.63 -1.26 3.09
CA GLU A 222 12.01 -1.34 2.62
C GLU A 222 12.56 0.05 2.28
N ALA A 223 11.81 0.86 1.55
CA ALA A 223 12.19 2.22 1.19
C ALA A 223 12.48 3.08 2.43
N VAL A 224 11.61 3.01 3.45
CA VAL A 224 11.81 3.70 4.72
C VAL A 224 13.05 3.18 5.46
N LYS A 225 13.27 1.86 5.45
CA LYS A 225 14.45 1.24 6.07
C LYS A 225 15.75 1.71 5.39
N VAL A 226 15.82 1.63 4.06
CA VAL A 226 16.99 2.07 3.27
C VAL A 226 17.27 3.55 3.51
N PHE A 227 16.24 4.40 3.52
CA PHE A 227 16.40 5.82 3.83
C PHE A 227 17.00 6.04 5.23
N LYS A 228 16.48 5.36 6.26
CA LYS A 228 17.00 5.48 7.63
C LYS A 228 18.43 4.95 7.76
N GLU A 229 18.75 3.85 7.10
CA GLU A 229 20.12 3.30 7.06
C GLU A 229 21.10 4.29 6.42
N LEU A 230 20.75 4.90 5.29
CA LEU A 230 21.55 5.95 4.65
C LEU A 230 21.73 7.16 5.57
N GLN A 231 20.67 7.61 6.24
CA GLN A 231 20.74 8.75 7.17
C GLN A 231 21.66 8.47 8.37
N GLN A 232 21.71 7.23 8.84
CA GLN A 232 22.58 6.82 9.95
C GLN A 232 24.04 6.63 9.53
N GLN A 233 24.27 6.06 8.34
CA GLN A 233 25.60 5.62 7.92
C GLN A 233 26.34 6.63 7.03
N ASN A 234 25.62 7.52 6.34
CA ASN A 234 26.19 8.47 5.39
C ASN A 234 26.05 9.92 5.87
N LYS A 235 27.16 10.51 6.35
CA LYS A 235 27.21 11.90 6.83
C LYS A 235 26.82 12.94 5.77
N LYS A 236 27.18 12.72 4.49
CA LYS A 236 26.80 13.64 3.40
C LYS A 236 25.29 13.63 3.20
N PHE A 237 24.68 12.44 3.23
CA PHE A 237 23.23 12.28 3.16
C PHE A 237 22.53 12.94 4.34
N GLN A 238 23.05 12.80 5.56
CA GLN A 238 22.51 13.46 6.74
C GLN A 238 22.51 14.99 6.61
N VAL A 239 23.61 15.57 6.09
CA VAL A 239 23.72 17.01 5.83
C VAL A 239 22.73 17.44 4.76
N PHE A 240 22.62 16.69 3.65
CA PHE A 240 21.66 16.95 2.59
C PHE A 240 20.21 16.97 3.11
N VAL A 241 19.79 15.95 3.85
CA VAL A 241 18.43 15.89 4.44
C VAL A 241 18.18 17.10 5.35
N LYS A 242 19.18 17.51 6.15
CA LYS A 242 19.08 18.69 7.01
C LYS A 242 19.04 20.00 6.22
N GLN A 243 19.69 20.09 5.06
CA GLN A 243 19.58 21.24 4.18
C GLN A 243 18.18 21.32 3.57
N GLN A 244 17.66 20.20 3.07
CA GLN A 244 16.33 20.13 2.46
C GLN A 244 15.18 20.40 3.45
N SER A 245 15.37 20.23 4.75
CA SER A 245 14.33 20.59 5.74
C SER A 245 14.04 22.09 5.80
N ASN A 246 14.96 22.94 5.34
CA ASN A 246 14.77 24.38 5.19
C ASN A 246 14.15 24.78 3.84
N ASN A 247 13.96 23.83 2.92
CA ASN A 247 13.32 24.07 1.63
C ASN A 247 11.81 24.27 1.83
N SER A 248 11.28 25.40 1.33
CA SER A 248 9.86 25.76 1.47
C SER A 248 8.93 24.74 0.80
N LEU A 249 9.38 24.09 -0.28
CA LEU A 249 8.64 23.02 -0.97
C LEU A 249 8.50 21.76 -0.11
N VAL A 250 9.49 21.48 0.71
CA VAL A 250 9.55 20.27 1.55
C VAL A 250 8.63 20.42 2.77
N ARG A 251 8.28 21.65 3.15
CA ARG A 251 7.38 21.95 4.29
C ARG A 251 7.78 21.22 5.58
N ARG A 252 9.08 21.08 5.81
CA ARG A 252 9.70 20.37 6.95
C ARG A 252 9.35 18.87 7.05
N ARG A 253 8.89 18.25 5.97
CA ARG A 253 8.59 16.82 5.92
C ARG A 253 9.82 16.01 5.53
N GLU A 254 9.95 14.82 6.10
CA GLU A 254 11.01 13.88 5.70
C GLU A 254 10.51 12.90 4.61
N VAL A 255 11.44 12.28 3.89
CA VAL A 255 11.14 11.31 2.82
C VAL A 255 10.13 10.21 3.24
N PRO A 256 10.21 9.60 4.44
CA PRO A 256 9.21 8.62 4.88
C PRO A 256 7.76 9.17 4.88
N GLU A 257 7.58 10.45 5.20
CA GLU A 257 6.27 11.09 5.21
C GLU A 257 5.74 11.29 3.78
N PHE A 258 6.61 11.68 2.84
CA PHE A 258 6.26 11.75 1.42
C PHE A 258 5.82 10.38 0.88
N ILE A 259 6.58 9.31 1.19
CA ILE A 259 6.21 7.95 0.81
C ILE A 259 4.83 7.58 1.38
N LEU A 260 4.57 7.89 2.66
CA LEU A 260 3.28 7.63 3.29
C LEU A 260 2.12 8.38 2.59
N LEU A 261 2.31 9.66 2.25
CA LEU A 261 1.31 10.47 1.56
C LEU A 261 0.92 9.88 0.20
N VAL A 262 1.92 9.42 -0.57
CA VAL A 262 1.67 8.75 -1.86
C VAL A 262 0.86 7.47 -1.65
N THR A 263 1.27 6.66 -0.69
CA THR A 263 0.61 5.40 -0.37
C THR A 263 -0.86 5.61 0.07
N GLN A 264 -1.15 6.73 0.73
CA GLN A 264 -2.50 7.07 1.18
C GLN A 264 -3.41 7.59 0.06
N ARG A 265 -2.87 8.25 -0.99
CA ARG A 265 -3.68 8.94 -2.01
C ARG A 265 -4.74 8.03 -2.63
N ILE A 266 -4.36 6.82 -3.03
CA ILE A 266 -5.26 5.90 -3.73
C ILE A 266 -6.51 5.57 -2.90
N THR A 267 -6.40 5.56 -1.57
CA THR A 267 -7.51 5.28 -0.65
C THR A 267 -8.48 6.45 -0.45
N LYS A 268 -8.13 7.64 -0.95
CA LYS A 268 -8.93 8.86 -0.81
C LYS A 268 -9.94 9.02 -1.95
N TYR A 269 -9.65 8.49 -3.14
CA TYR A 269 -10.58 8.54 -4.27
C TYR A 269 -11.95 7.95 -3.98
N PRO A 270 -12.10 6.77 -3.33
CA PRO A 270 -13.44 6.25 -3.01
C PRO A 270 -14.29 7.24 -2.20
N VAL A 271 -13.70 7.94 -1.23
CA VAL A 271 -14.41 8.91 -0.37
C VAL A 271 -14.87 10.12 -1.18
N LEU A 272 -14.01 10.63 -2.06
CA LEU A 272 -14.33 11.76 -2.94
C LEU A 272 -15.41 11.36 -3.94
N LEU A 273 -15.28 10.20 -4.59
CA LEU A 273 -16.27 9.69 -5.55
C LEU A 273 -17.63 9.42 -4.89
N GLU A 274 -17.66 8.83 -3.69
CA GLU A 274 -18.89 8.63 -2.91
C GLU A 274 -19.60 9.97 -2.63
N ARG A 275 -18.85 11.01 -2.27
CA ARG A 275 -19.40 12.35 -2.01
C ARG A 275 -19.88 13.04 -3.28
N ILE A 276 -19.19 12.91 -4.41
CA ILE A 276 -19.65 13.45 -5.70
C ILE A 276 -20.92 12.71 -6.15
N LEU A 277 -20.93 11.37 -6.04
CA LEU A 277 -22.06 10.52 -6.40
C LEU A 277 -23.31 10.88 -5.57
N HIS A 278 -23.14 11.14 -4.26
CA HIS A 278 -24.23 11.55 -3.38
C HIS A 278 -24.97 12.81 -3.86
N TYR A 279 -24.25 13.73 -4.51
CA TYR A 279 -24.83 14.95 -5.08
C TYR A 279 -25.08 14.85 -6.60
N THR A 280 -25.09 13.65 -7.17
CA THR A 280 -25.35 13.43 -8.61
C THR A 280 -26.72 12.75 -8.77
N PRO A 281 -27.61 13.24 -9.66
CA PRO A 281 -28.95 12.68 -9.81
C PRO A 281 -28.94 11.18 -10.14
N GLU A 282 -29.65 10.38 -9.34
CA GLU A 282 -29.82 8.95 -9.59
C GLU A 282 -30.46 8.69 -10.96
N GLY A 283 -30.00 7.63 -11.64
CA GLY A 283 -30.49 7.27 -12.97
C GLY A 283 -29.90 8.08 -14.13
N SER A 284 -29.10 9.11 -13.86
CA SER A 284 -28.32 9.79 -14.90
C SER A 284 -27.19 8.90 -15.44
N GLU A 285 -26.73 9.21 -16.66
CA GLU A 285 -25.54 8.59 -17.25
C GLU A 285 -24.31 8.79 -16.34
N GLU A 286 -24.09 10.01 -15.88
CA GLU A 286 -22.98 10.34 -14.99
C GLU A 286 -23.03 9.56 -13.67
N HIS A 287 -24.21 9.39 -13.07
CA HIS A 287 -24.34 8.57 -11.85
C HIS A 287 -23.88 7.13 -12.12
N THR A 288 -24.16 6.58 -13.30
CA THR A 288 -23.71 5.25 -13.71
C THR A 288 -22.19 5.21 -13.90
N GLU A 289 -21.61 6.21 -14.56
CA GLU A 289 -20.17 6.34 -14.75
C GLU A 289 -19.41 6.45 -13.41
N LEU A 290 -19.85 7.33 -12.52
CA LEU A 290 -19.28 7.51 -11.18
C LEU A 290 -19.39 6.24 -10.34
N SER A 291 -20.53 5.53 -10.40
CA SER A 291 -20.73 4.26 -9.69
C SER A 291 -19.76 3.18 -10.19
N ARG A 292 -19.52 3.12 -11.50
CA ARG A 292 -18.54 2.22 -12.11
C ARG A 292 -17.12 2.62 -11.73
N ALA A 293 -16.75 3.89 -11.82
CA ALA A 293 -15.45 4.41 -11.42
C ALA A 293 -15.15 4.10 -9.94
N LEU A 294 -16.14 4.26 -9.07
CA LEU A 294 -16.04 3.94 -7.64
C LEU A 294 -15.78 2.44 -7.41
N THR A 295 -16.45 1.58 -8.17
CA THR A 295 -16.20 0.13 -8.13
C THR A 295 -14.79 -0.20 -8.59
N GLN A 296 -14.37 0.36 -9.72
CA GLN A 296 -13.05 0.12 -10.28
C GLN A 296 -11.92 0.55 -9.34
N VAL A 297 -12.00 1.74 -8.73
CA VAL A 297 -10.94 2.19 -7.81
C VAL A 297 -10.87 1.34 -6.54
N ARG A 298 -12.00 0.81 -6.05
CA ARG A 298 -12.02 -0.17 -4.94
C ARG A 298 -11.35 -1.49 -5.31
N ASP A 299 -11.54 -1.95 -6.55
CA ASP A 299 -10.88 -3.14 -7.07
C ASP A 299 -9.37 -2.93 -7.23
N ILE A 300 -8.94 -1.73 -7.67
CA ILE A 300 -7.52 -1.36 -7.71
C ILE A 300 -6.92 -1.43 -6.30
N ILE A 301 -7.54 -0.79 -5.30
CA ILE A 301 -7.07 -0.80 -3.90
C ILE A 301 -6.95 -2.23 -3.36
N THR A 302 -7.93 -3.09 -3.64
CA THR A 302 -7.91 -4.49 -3.19
C THR A 302 -6.77 -5.28 -3.84
N ALA A 303 -6.50 -5.04 -5.12
CA ALA A 303 -5.36 -5.66 -5.81
C ALA A 303 -4.02 -5.15 -5.25
N VAL A 304 -3.91 -3.86 -4.94
CA VAL A 304 -2.71 -3.27 -4.31
C VAL A 304 -2.46 -3.90 -2.93
N ASP A 305 -3.48 -4.02 -2.08
CA ASP A 305 -3.38 -4.67 -0.77
C ASP A 305 -2.95 -6.15 -0.90
N THR A 306 -3.45 -6.83 -1.93
CA THR A 306 -3.03 -8.20 -2.24
C THR A 306 -1.56 -8.27 -2.64
N SER A 307 -1.07 -7.34 -3.47
CA SER A 307 0.34 -7.25 -3.86
C SER A 307 1.24 -7.01 -2.64
N VAL A 308 0.86 -6.07 -1.76
CA VAL A 308 1.58 -5.80 -0.51
C VAL A 308 1.66 -7.06 0.35
N SER A 309 0.53 -7.72 0.58
CA SER A 309 0.50 -8.95 1.38
C SER A 309 1.32 -10.08 0.77
N LYS A 310 1.38 -10.18 -0.56
CA LYS A 310 2.22 -11.18 -1.25
C LYS A 310 3.70 -10.86 -1.09
N TYR A 311 4.09 -9.59 -1.25
CA TYR A 311 5.46 -9.14 -1.06
C TYR A 311 5.94 -9.38 0.37
N GLU A 312 5.13 -9.02 1.37
CA GLU A 312 5.43 -9.29 2.80
C GLU A 312 5.67 -10.79 3.04
N LYS A 313 4.83 -11.66 2.47
CA LYS A 313 4.99 -13.11 2.58
C LYS A 313 6.22 -13.64 1.86
N ALA A 314 6.58 -13.05 0.72
CA ALA A 314 7.80 -13.38 0.00
C ALA A 314 9.04 -12.99 0.82
N GLN A 315 9.07 -11.77 1.39
CA GLN A 315 10.15 -11.32 2.27
C GLN A 315 10.27 -12.20 3.52
N GLU A 316 9.15 -12.55 4.15
CA GLU A 316 9.10 -13.44 5.30
C GLU A 316 9.70 -14.83 4.97
N LEU A 317 9.43 -15.36 3.77
CA LEU A 317 10.03 -16.61 3.31
C LEU A 317 11.53 -16.46 3.05
N GLN A 318 11.96 -15.35 2.43
CA GLN A 318 13.39 -15.08 2.17
C GLN A 318 14.20 -14.99 3.47
N GLU A 319 13.67 -14.34 4.50
CA GLU A 319 14.30 -14.29 5.82
C GLU A 319 14.52 -15.70 6.41
N VAL A 320 13.51 -16.57 6.30
CA VAL A 320 13.63 -17.97 6.72
C VAL A 320 14.69 -18.68 5.89
N LEU A 321 14.66 -18.56 4.57
CA LEU A 321 15.62 -19.19 3.67
C LEU A 321 17.06 -18.75 3.94
N SER A 322 17.29 -17.49 4.29
CA SER A 322 18.63 -16.98 4.65
C SER A 322 19.24 -17.74 5.83
N ARG A 323 18.40 -18.24 6.75
CA ARG A 323 18.79 -19.04 7.92
C ARG A 323 18.88 -20.53 7.65
N VAL A 324 18.24 -21.05 6.60
CA VAL A 324 18.29 -22.48 6.23
C VAL A 324 19.69 -22.86 5.74
N GLU A 325 20.26 -23.93 6.31
CA GLU A 325 21.55 -24.47 5.87
C GLU A 325 21.47 -25.06 4.46
N ASN A 326 22.41 -24.68 3.59
CA ASN A 326 22.43 -25.14 2.19
C ASN A 326 22.60 -26.67 2.06
N LYS A 327 23.26 -27.32 3.03
CA LYS A 327 23.46 -28.79 3.05
C LYS A 327 22.24 -29.54 3.61
N SER A 328 21.27 -28.84 4.20
CA SER A 328 20.09 -29.46 4.75
C SER A 328 19.24 -30.07 3.64
N LEU A 329 18.86 -31.32 3.81
CA LEU A 329 18.00 -32.03 2.89
C LEU A 329 16.99 -32.87 3.67
N SER A 330 15.86 -33.13 3.03
CA SER A 330 14.84 -34.04 3.48
C SER A 330 14.56 -35.06 2.37
N LYS A 331 14.20 -36.28 2.75
CA LYS A 331 13.66 -37.28 1.82
C LYS A 331 12.15 -37.29 1.97
N LEU A 332 11.44 -37.01 0.89
CA LEU A 332 10.00 -37.17 0.82
C LEU A 332 9.63 -38.65 0.89
N LYS A 333 8.36 -38.95 1.18
CA LYS A 333 7.86 -40.32 1.12
C LYS A 333 7.99 -40.96 -0.27
N SER A 334 7.97 -40.14 -1.34
CA SER A 334 8.22 -40.59 -2.71
C SER A 334 9.66 -41.07 -2.94
N GLY A 335 10.57 -40.82 -1.99
CA GLY A 335 12.02 -41.04 -2.13
C GLY A 335 12.75 -39.85 -2.73
N GLU A 336 12.03 -38.84 -3.23
CA GLU A 336 12.62 -37.63 -3.80
C GLU A 336 13.31 -36.78 -2.73
N VAL A 337 14.43 -36.17 -3.11
CA VAL A 337 15.20 -35.30 -2.22
C VAL A 337 14.68 -33.88 -2.32
N PHE A 338 14.31 -33.32 -1.18
CA PHE A 338 13.87 -31.95 -1.01
C PHE A 338 14.96 -31.12 -0.33
N ARG A 339 15.31 -29.97 -0.91
CA ARG A 339 16.36 -29.07 -0.45
C ARG A 339 15.83 -27.65 -0.23
N LYS A 340 16.71 -26.77 0.23
CA LYS A 340 16.43 -25.35 0.38
C LYS A 340 15.87 -24.72 -0.90
N ASP A 341 16.46 -24.98 -2.07
CA ASP A 341 16.01 -24.38 -3.34
C ASP A 341 14.60 -24.85 -3.73
N ASP A 342 14.19 -26.04 -3.29
CA ASP A 342 12.84 -26.52 -3.52
C ASP A 342 11.80 -25.67 -2.78
N LEU A 343 12.14 -24.99 -1.68
CA LEU A 343 11.21 -24.12 -0.95
C LEU A 343 10.74 -22.90 -1.78
N LEU A 344 11.51 -22.49 -2.79
CA LEU A 344 11.13 -21.45 -3.75
C LEU A 344 10.29 -22.00 -4.91
N GLY A 345 10.32 -23.33 -5.10
CA GLY A 345 9.69 -24.03 -6.21
C GLY A 345 10.57 -24.05 -7.47
N LYS A 346 10.67 -25.21 -8.13
CA LYS A 346 11.47 -25.39 -9.36
C LYS A 346 10.74 -24.99 -10.65
N HIS A 347 9.42 -25.14 -10.67
CA HIS A 347 8.59 -24.95 -11.87
C HIS A 347 7.47 -23.91 -11.68
N GLN A 348 7.08 -23.66 -10.42
CA GLN A 348 6.11 -22.64 -10.04
C GLN A 348 6.56 -22.04 -8.70
N GLN A 349 6.51 -20.71 -8.60
CA GLN A 349 6.95 -20.01 -7.41
C GLN A 349 6.05 -20.36 -6.21
N ARG A 350 6.63 -20.95 -5.17
CA ARG A 350 5.91 -21.27 -3.93
C ARG A 350 5.69 -20.00 -3.13
N GLU A 351 4.45 -19.76 -2.72
CA GLU A 351 4.09 -18.64 -1.85
C GLU A 351 3.88 -19.12 -0.41
N LEU A 352 4.45 -18.41 0.56
CA LEU A 352 4.19 -18.64 1.97
C LEU A 352 2.75 -18.23 2.31
N GLN A 353 1.93 -19.17 2.79
CA GLN A 353 0.55 -18.91 3.23
C GLN A 353 0.49 -18.64 4.73
N HIS A 354 1.24 -19.41 5.53
CA HIS A 354 1.26 -19.25 6.98
C HIS A 354 2.61 -19.73 7.57
N LYS A 355 3.05 -19.07 8.64
CA LYS A 355 4.28 -19.39 9.37
C LYS A 355 4.01 -19.29 10.86
N GLY A 356 4.60 -20.19 11.64
CA GLY A 356 4.51 -20.13 13.10
C GLY A 356 5.28 -21.25 13.77
N LEU A 357 5.59 -21.05 15.05
CA LEU A 357 6.19 -22.09 15.88
C LEU A 357 5.11 -23.11 16.27
N VAL A 358 5.45 -24.38 16.17
CA VAL A 358 4.61 -25.49 16.61
C VAL A 358 5.47 -26.57 17.27
N TYR A 359 4.83 -27.40 18.08
CA TYR A 359 5.46 -28.41 18.90
C TYR A 359 5.14 -29.80 18.36
N TRP A 360 6.10 -30.45 17.72
CA TRP A 360 5.93 -31.81 17.21
C TRP A 360 6.07 -32.80 18.38
N LYS A 361 4.99 -33.52 18.68
CA LYS A 361 4.98 -34.58 19.71
C LYS A 361 5.61 -35.87 19.16
N THR A 362 6.64 -36.35 19.84
CA THR A 362 7.34 -37.59 19.51
C THR A 362 6.54 -38.81 19.96
N ALA A 363 6.90 -40.00 19.47
CA ALA A 363 6.37 -41.28 19.95
C ALA A 363 6.61 -41.51 21.45
N THR A 364 7.60 -40.83 22.05
CA THR A 364 7.87 -40.84 23.49
C THR A 364 7.06 -39.81 24.28
N GLY A 365 6.17 -39.06 23.62
CA GLY A 365 5.34 -38.02 24.22
C GLY A 365 6.04 -36.68 24.44
N ARG A 366 7.32 -36.54 24.03
CA ARG A 366 8.07 -35.28 24.18
C ARG A 366 7.65 -34.30 23.09
N LEU A 367 7.60 -33.02 23.44
CA LEU A 367 7.34 -31.94 22.49
C LEU A 367 8.67 -31.37 21.99
N LYS A 368 8.83 -31.31 20.66
CA LYS A 368 9.98 -30.66 20.01
C LYS A 368 9.54 -29.39 19.30
N ASP A 369 10.27 -28.31 19.56
CA ASP A 369 10.05 -27.01 18.93
C ASP A 369 10.41 -27.07 17.45
N THR A 370 9.46 -26.70 16.59
CA THR A 370 9.64 -26.70 15.14
C THR A 370 8.97 -25.48 14.52
N LEU A 371 9.65 -24.81 13.60
CA LEU A 371 9.06 -23.78 12.77
C LEU A 371 8.29 -24.44 11.63
N ALA A 372 6.98 -24.24 11.59
CA ALA A 372 6.14 -24.71 10.50
C ALA A 372 5.98 -23.61 9.42
N LEU A 373 6.11 -24.01 8.16
CA LEU A 373 5.86 -23.19 6.98
C LEU A 373 4.78 -23.89 6.15
N LEU A 374 3.61 -23.27 6.05
CA LEU A 374 2.60 -23.67 5.08
C LEU A 374 2.83 -22.92 3.78
N LEU A 375 3.33 -23.62 2.77
CA LEU A 375 3.45 -23.12 1.41
C LEU A 375 2.20 -23.48 0.60
N THR A 376 2.17 -23.11 -0.68
CA THR A 376 1.05 -23.34 -1.58
C THR A 376 0.70 -24.82 -1.78
N ASP A 377 1.69 -25.72 -1.72
CA ASP A 377 1.56 -27.14 -2.09
C ASP A 377 2.18 -28.09 -1.05
N VAL A 378 2.96 -27.57 -0.10
CA VAL A 378 3.63 -28.35 0.95
C VAL A 378 3.55 -27.67 2.32
N LEU A 379 3.50 -28.47 3.38
CA LEU A 379 3.75 -28.06 4.76
C LEU A 379 5.14 -28.53 5.18
N VAL A 380 5.98 -27.61 5.65
CA VAL A 380 7.39 -27.87 5.98
C VAL A 380 7.66 -27.61 7.45
N PHE A 381 8.36 -28.51 8.11
CA PHE A 381 8.87 -28.33 9.47
C PHE A 381 10.38 -28.13 9.46
N LEU A 382 10.82 -27.03 10.04
CA LEU A 382 12.23 -26.71 10.28
C LEU A 382 12.50 -26.74 11.78
N GLN A 383 13.72 -27.09 12.16
CA GLN A 383 14.21 -27.01 13.53
C GLN A 383 15.45 -26.12 13.58
N GLU A 384 15.60 -25.39 14.68
CA GLU A 384 16.79 -24.58 14.91
C GLU A 384 17.94 -25.46 15.42
N LYS A 385 19.11 -25.31 14.80
CA LYS A 385 20.35 -25.97 15.19
C LYS A 385 21.50 -25.00 14.92
N ASP A 386 22.29 -24.71 15.94
CA ASP A 386 23.46 -23.82 15.84
C ASP A 386 23.13 -22.45 15.18
N GLN A 387 21.99 -21.83 15.59
CA GLN A 387 21.42 -20.58 15.05
C GLN A 387 21.01 -20.62 13.56
N ARG A 388 21.07 -21.80 12.93
CA ARG A 388 20.60 -22.07 11.58
C ARG A 388 19.33 -22.92 11.61
N LEU A 389 18.61 -22.93 10.49
CA LEU A 389 17.45 -23.79 10.30
C LEU A 389 17.84 -25.00 9.48
N ILE A 390 17.42 -26.18 9.93
CA ILE A 390 17.52 -27.43 9.18
C ILE A 390 16.14 -28.09 9.10
N PHE A 391 15.92 -28.96 8.12
CA PHE A 391 14.71 -29.77 8.08
C PHE A 391 14.58 -30.59 9.37
N ALA A 392 13.37 -30.63 9.94
CA ALA A 392 13.14 -31.26 11.24
C ALA A 392 13.41 -32.77 11.19
N ALA A 393 14.10 -33.29 12.21
CA ALA A 393 14.41 -34.72 12.33
C ALA A 393 13.70 -35.29 13.57
N VAL A 394 12.45 -35.73 13.38
CA VAL A 394 11.58 -36.23 14.44
C VAL A 394 11.00 -37.59 14.04
N ASP A 395 11.22 -38.61 14.88
CA ASP A 395 10.73 -39.99 14.70
C ASP A 395 10.98 -40.60 13.31
N GLN A 396 12.04 -40.16 12.62
CA GLN A 396 12.36 -40.55 11.23
C GLN A 396 11.23 -40.27 10.22
N LYS A 397 10.26 -39.42 10.58
CA LYS A 397 9.17 -39.00 9.70
C LYS A 397 9.63 -37.85 8.79
N PRO A 398 9.23 -37.81 7.51
CA PRO A 398 9.54 -36.71 6.62
C PRO A 398 9.00 -35.38 7.15
N PRO A 399 9.84 -34.34 7.31
CA PRO A 399 9.41 -33.01 7.75
C PRO A 399 8.74 -32.18 6.65
N VAL A 400 8.64 -32.69 5.43
CA VAL A 400 7.96 -32.03 4.31
C VAL A 400 6.77 -32.89 3.92
N ILE A 401 5.58 -32.31 4.03
CA ILE A 401 4.30 -32.99 3.82
C ILE A 401 3.60 -32.35 2.61
N PRO A 402 3.41 -33.08 1.51
CA PRO A 402 2.53 -32.63 0.43
C PRO A 402 1.12 -32.36 0.94
N LEU A 403 0.52 -31.25 0.52
CA LEU A 403 -0.86 -30.91 0.89
C LEU A 403 -1.88 -31.80 0.19
N GLN A 404 -1.51 -32.38 -0.96
CA GLN A 404 -2.37 -33.31 -1.68
C GLN A 404 -2.73 -34.49 -0.77
N LYS A 405 -4.03 -34.67 -0.49
CA LYS A 405 -4.57 -35.70 0.43
C LYS A 405 -4.12 -35.55 1.90
N LEU A 406 -3.70 -34.35 2.32
CA LEU A 406 -3.46 -34.05 3.73
C LEU A 406 -4.79 -33.84 4.45
N ILE A 407 -5.00 -34.56 5.56
CA ILE A 407 -6.18 -34.42 6.41
C ILE A 407 -5.74 -33.83 7.75
N VAL A 408 -6.44 -32.79 8.22
CA VAL A 408 -6.20 -32.19 9.53
C VAL A 408 -7.39 -32.42 10.48
N ARG A 409 -7.10 -32.97 11.67
CA ARG A 409 -8.07 -33.32 12.71
C ARG A 409 -7.66 -32.75 14.07
N GLU A 410 -8.64 -32.58 14.96
CA GLU A 410 -8.38 -32.20 16.34
C GLU A 410 -7.92 -33.41 17.15
N VAL A 411 -7.06 -33.20 18.15
CA VAL A 411 -6.76 -34.23 19.14
C VAL A 411 -7.84 -34.19 20.22
N ALA A 412 -8.48 -35.32 20.47
CA ALA A 412 -9.48 -35.42 21.53
C ALA A 412 -8.83 -35.13 22.89
N ASN A 413 -9.49 -34.31 23.71
CA ASN A 413 -9.03 -33.92 25.05
C ASN A 413 -7.69 -33.17 25.11
N GLU A 414 -7.12 -32.75 23.97
CA GLU A 414 -5.95 -31.87 23.92
C GLU A 414 -6.25 -30.66 23.03
N GLU A 415 -6.75 -29.57 23.62
CA GLU A 415 -7.29 -28.43 22.86
C GLU A 415 -6.27 -27.73 21.95
N ARG A 416 -4.98 -27.86 22.28
CA ARG A 416 -3.85 -27.31 21.53
C ARG A 416 -3.29 -28.27 20.48
N GLY A 417 -3.74 -29.52 20.47
CA GLY A 417 -3.25 -30.57 19.59
C GLY A 417 -4.05 -30.67 18.29
N MET A 418 -3.35 -30.95 17.19
CA MET A 418 -3.93 -31.37 15.92
C MET A 418 -3.16 -32.55 15.33
N PHE A 419 -3.88 -33.45 14.67
CA PHE A 419 -3.32 -34.50 13.84
C PHE A 419 -3.24 -34.05 12.38
N LEU A 420 -2.09 -34.25 11.76
CA LEU A 420 -1.89 -34.15 10.32
C LEU A 420 -1.72 -35.56 9.77
N ILE A 421 -2.59 -35.97 8.87
CA ILE A 421 -2.61 -37.32 8.32
C ILE A 421 -2.30 -37.21 6.83
N SER A 422 -1.08 -37.57 6.45
CA SER A 422 -0.61 -37.57 5.07
C SER A 422 -0.85 -38.94 4.45
N ALA A 423 -1.84 -39.01 3.56
CA ALA A 423 -2.11 -40.21 2.78
C ALA A 423 -1.13 -40.33 1.60
N SER A 424 -0.37 -41.41 1.53
CA SER A 424 0.50 -41.74 0.39
C SER A 424 0.26 -43.16 -0.10
N SER A 425 0.80 -43.51 -1.27
CA SER A 425 0.76 -44.86 -1.84
C SER A 425 1.48 -45.91 -0.97
N VAL A 426 2.42 -45.48 -0.13
CA VAL A 426 3.19 -46.35 0.79
C VAL A 426 2.45 -46.57 2.12
N GLY A 427 1.51 -45.68 2.46
CA GLY A 427 0.70 -45.77 3.67
C GLY A 427 0.48 -44.40 4.33
N PRO A 428 -0.57 -44.25 5.16
CA PRO A 428 -0.81 -43.01 5.88
C PRO A 428 0.26 -42.79 6.95
N GLU A 429 0.80 -41.57 7.05
CA GLU A 429 1.55 -41.16 8.25
C GLU A 429 0.78 -40.11 9.01
N MET A 430 0.79 -40.25 10.33
CA MET A 430 0.14 -39.35 11.25
C MET A 430 1.20 -38.56 12.02
N TYR A 431 1.04 -37.24 12.06
CA TYR A 431 1.87 -36.31 12.81
C TYR A 431 0.99 -35.67 13.88
N GLU A 432 1.44 -35.69 15.11
CA GLU A 432 0.76 -34.98 16.20
C GLU A 432 1.53 -33.70 16.50
N VAL A 433 0.85 -32.57 16.27
CA VAL A 433 1.45 -31.23 16.37
C VAL A 433 0.61 -30.41 17.32
N HIS A 434 1.28 -29.72 18.23
CA HIS A 434 0.68 -28.86 19.23
C HIS A 434 1.04 -27.40 18.95
N THR A 435 0.17 -26.47 19.32
CA THR A 435 0.43 -25.02 19.22
C THR A 435 0.51 -24.40 20.61
N PHE A 436 0.81 -23.10 20.70
CA PHE A 436 0.87 -22.42 21.99
C PHE A 436 -0.53 -22.30 22.63
N SER A 437 -1.55 -22.00 21.81
CA SER A 437 -2.94 -21.86 22.25
C SER A 437 -3.94 -22.59 21.35
N LYS A 438 -5.18 -22.76 21.83
CA LYS A 438 -6.30 -23.34 21.06
C LYS A 438 -6.65 -22.48 19.85
N GLU A 439 -6.54 -21.16 19.99
CA GLU A 439 -6.81 -20.18 18.94
C GLU A 439 -5.82 -20.33 17.77
N GLU A 440 -4.53 -20.51 18.09
CA GLU A 440 -3.50 -20.80 17.09
C GLU A 440 -3.76 -22.14 16.39
N ARG A 441 -4.10 -23.18 17.15
CA ARG A 441 -4.46 -24.49 16.59
C ARG A 441 -5.61 -24.34 15.59
N ASN A 442 -6.66 -23.61 15.96
CA ASN A 442 -7.79 -23.32 15.09
C ASN A 442 -7.41 -22.50 13.86
N ALA A 443 -6.48 -21.54 13.99
CA ALA A 443 -5.95 -20.79 12.85
C ALA A 443 -5.18 -21.70 11.88
N TRP A 444 -4.25 -22.50 12.38
CA TRP A 444 -3.49 -23.48 11.61
C TRP A 444 -4.40 -24.44 10.85
N MET A 445 -5.38 -25.03 11.54
CA MET A 445 -6.34 -25.96 10.89
C MET A 445 -7.12 -25.29 9.76
N ARG A 446 -7.56 -24.03 9.94
CA ARG A 446 -8.25 -23.28 8.87
C ARG A 446 -7.32 -22.99 7.70
N HIS A 447 -6.09 -22.57 7.95
CA HIS A 447 -5.11 -22.29 6.90
C HIS A 447 -4.77 -23.55 6.10
N ILE A 448 -4.52 -24.68 6.78
CA ILE A 448 -4.23 -25.96 6.13
C ILE A 448 -5.41 -26.42 5.29
N ARG A 449 -6.64 -26.42 5.83
CA ARG A 449 -7.84 -26.83 5.07
C ARG A 449 -8.02 -25.99 3.79
N ARG A 450 -7.88 -24.67 3.92
CA ARG A 450 -7.96 -23.75 2.77
C ARG A 450 -6.89 -24.02 1.72
N ALA A 451 -5.68 -24.42 2.15
CA ALA A 451 -4.58 -24.71 1.23
C ALA A 451 -4.74 -26.09 0.56
N VAL A 452 -5.38 -27.06 1.23
CA VAL A 452 -5.66 -28.40 0.67
C VAL A 452 -6.82 -28.39 -0.34
N GLU A 453 -7.77 -27.46 -0.19
CA GLU A 453 -8.93 -27.32 -1.09
C GLU A 453 -8.62 -26.61 -2.42
N ARG A 454 -7.43 -26.01 -2.55
CA ARG A 454 -6.93 -25.41 -3.80
C ARG A 454 -6.31 -26.47 -4.68
#